data_AF-A0A9Q3K8T5-F1
#
_entry.id   AF-A0A9Q3K8T5-F1
#
_cell.length_a   1.000
_cell.length_b   1.000
_cell.length_c   1.000
_cell.angle_alpha   90.00
_cell.angle_beta   90.00
_cell.angle_gamma   90.00
#
_symmetry.space_group_name_H-M   'P 1'
#
loop_
_entity.id
_entity.type
_entity.pdbx_description
1 polymer ?
#
loop_
_entity_poly.entity_id
_entity_poly.type
_entity_poly.pdbx_seq_one_letter_code
_entity_poly.pdbx_strand_id
1 'polypeptide(L)'
;MFIKDFSLAAAPLGRLNREDIFWNWDENCEEAFIKIREIVEQELTLKTFNYEKGSGKIKLAIDSSYIAAVAVLMQEDENGKDRPVLYESVTFSRLEDKYSQPKLELCGVARVLKKLQTILWGNTLSSK
;
A
#
# COMPACT_ATOMS: atom_id res chain seq x y z
N MET A 1 1.53 8.88 -0.70
CA MET A 1 1.49 9.28 0.72
C MET A 1 2.76 10.05 1.03
N PHE A 2 2.66 11.22 1.66
CA PHE A 2 3.83 12.04 2.01
C PHE A 2 3.77 12.32 3.51
N ILE A 3 4.82 11.97 4.24
CA ILE A 3 4.98 12.26 5.66
C ILE A 3 5.98 13.41 5.76
N LYS A 4 5.50 14.56 6.23
CA LYS A 4 6.36 15.72 6.46
C LYS A 4 7.42 15.36 7.50
N ASP A 5 8.68 15.72 7.22
CA ASP A 5 9.83 15.50 8.12
C ASP A 5 10.08 14.02 8.46
N PHE A 6 9.67 13.09 7.59
CA PHE A 6 9.86 11.64 7.79
C PHE A 6 11.31 11.27 8.11
N SER A 7 12.28 11.83 7.39
CA SER A 7 13.70 11.53 7.60
C SER A 7 14.18 11.92 9.00
N LEU A 8 13.61 12.98 9.59
CA LEU A 8 13.92 13.38 10.96
C LEU A 8 13.25 12.44 11.96
N ALA A 9 11.99 12.09 11.74
CA ALA A 9 11.27 11.14 12.58
C ALA A 9 11.89 9.74 12.55
N ALA A 10 12.37 9.28 11.39
CA ALA A 10 12.98 7.97 11.20
C ALA A 10 14.48 7.93 11.50
N ALA A 11 15.10 9.06 11.87
CA ALA A 11 16.54 9.12 12.12
C ALA A 11 17.02 8.11 13.18
N PRO A 12 16.29 7.84 14.29
CA PRO A 12 16.65 6.79 15.23
C PRO A 12 16.70 5.41 14.58
N LEU A 13 15.71 5.07 13.76
CA LEU A 13 15.62 3.80 13.03
C LEU A 13 16.73 3.68 11.98
N GLY A 14 17.05 4.78 11.29
CA GLY A 14 18.13 4.81 10.29
C GLY A 14 19.52 4.52 10.86
N ARG A 15 19.75 4.76 12.16
CA ARG A 15 21.01 4.40 12.83
C ARG A 15 21.18 2.89 12.98
N LEU A 16 20.09 2.12 13.07
CA LEU A 16 20.13 0.66 13.21
C LEU A 16 20.63 -0.06 11.95
N ASN A 17 20.58 0.59 10.78
CA ASN A 17 21.03 0.03 9.51
C ASN A 17 22.49 0.37 9.17
N ARG A 18 23.24 0.98 10.10
CA ARG A 18 24.65 1.28 9.87
C ARG A 18 25.52 0.11 10.29
N GLU A 19 26.48 -0.26 9.44
CA GLU A 19 27.37 -1.41 9.66
C GLU A 19 28.31 -1.22 10.88
N ASP A 20 28.52 0.03 11.32
CA ASP A 20 29.41 0.40 12.42
C ASP A 20 28.74 0.41 13.80
N ILE A 21 27.45 0.07 13.88
CA ILE A 21 26.67 0.14 15.12
C ILE A 21 26.11 -1.25 15.48
N PHE A 22 26.27 -1.65 16.73
CA PHE A 22 25.58 -2.82 17.27
C PHE A 22 24.08 -2.57 17.28
N TRP A 23 23.32 -3.48 16.66
CA TRP A 23 21.86 -3.39 16.64
C TRP A 23 21.30 -3.38 18.06
N ASN A 24 20.73 -2.24 18.47
CA ASN A 24 20.15 -2.04 19.78
C ASN A 24 18.89 -1.18 19.65
N TRP A 25 17.73 -1.80 19.88
CA TRP A 25 16.45 -1.10 19.89
C TRP A 25 16.26 -0.39 21.24
N ASP A 26 16.52 0.91 21.26
CA ASP A 26 16.37 1.76 22.45
C ASP A 26 15.02 2.49 22.48
N GLU A 27 14.75 3.21 23.58
CA GLU A 27 13.50 3.98 23.75
C GLU A 27 13.30 5.01 22.62
N ASN A 28 14.38 5.61 22.12
CA ASN A 28 14.30 6.56 21.01
C ASN A 28 13.83 5.89 19.70
N CYS A 29 14.21 4.63 19.46
CA CYS A 29 13.74 3.85 18.32
C CYS A 29 12.26 3.51 18.47
N GLU A 30 11.81 3.13 19.67
CA GLU A 30 10.41 2.84 19.94
C GLU A 30 9.51 4.08 19.76
N GLU A 31 9.90 5.22 20.34
CA GLU A 31 9.18 6.48 20.19
C GLU A 31 9.09 6.92 18.72
N ALA A 32 10.19 6.80 17.97
CA ALA A 32 10.21 7.08 16.55
C ALA A 32 9.27 6.17 15.76
N PHE A 33 9.28 4.88 16.05
CA PHE A 33 8.40 3.90 15.40
C PHE A 33 6.92 4.19 15.68
N ILE A 34 6.56 4.40 16.96
CA ILE A 34 5.18 4.72 17.36
C ILE A 34 4.72 6.01 16.68
N LYS A 35 5.53 7.07 16.71
CA LYS A 35 5.19 8.35 16.08
C LYS A 35 4.97 8.22 14.58
N ILE A 36 5.83 7.47 13.88
CA ILE A 36 5.65 7.20 12.44
C ILE A 36 4.35 6.41 12.23
N ARG A 37 4.08 5.40 13.05
CA ARG A 37 2.85 4.60 12.97
C ARG A 37 1.61 5.47 13.15
N GLU A 38 1.58 6.36 14.13
CA GLU A 38 0.45 7.26 14.38
C GLU A 38 0.20 8.21 13.20
N ILE A 39 1.26 8.82 12.64
CA ILE A 39 1.13 9.67 11.46
C ILE A 39 0.59 8.86 10.27
N VAL A 40 1.08 7.63 10.12
CA VAL A 40 0.65 6.72 9.07
C VAL A 40 -0.82 6.36 9.25
N GLU A 41 -1.26 5.98 10.45
CA GLU A 41 -2.65 5.66 10.78
C GLU A 41 -3.60 6.84 10.54
N GLN A 42 -3.20 8.05 10.91
CA GLN A 42 -4.01 9.26 10.66
C GLN A 42 -4.21 9.51 9.17
N GLU A 43 -3.14 9.41 8.37
CA GLU A 43 -3.20 9.63 6.92
C GLU A 43 -3.84 8.46 6.15
N LEU A 44 -3.81 7.24 6.69
CA LEU A 44 -4.43 6.04 6.12
C LEU A 44 -5.95 5.97 6.30
N THR A 45 -6.58 7.00 6.84
CA THR A 45 -8.04 7.06 7.00
C THR A 45 -8.72 6.70 5.67
N LEU A 46 -9.37 5.53 5.66
CA LEU A 46 -10.06 5.02 4.49
C LEU A 46 -11.19 5.98 4.11
N LYS A 47 -11.21 6.40 2.85
CA LYS A 47 -12.32 7.21 2.32
C LYS A 47 -13.41 6.28 1.79
N THR A 48 -14.67 6.64 2.02
CA THR A 48 -15.80 5.96 1.37
C THR A 48 -15.69 6.10 -0.14
N PHE A 49 -15.87 4.99 -0.86
CA PHE A 49 -15.82 4.99 -2.33
C PHE A 49 -17.02 5.75 -2.90
N ASN A 50 -16.76 6.72 -3.79
CA ASN A 50 -17.82 7.50 -4.43
C ASN A 50 -17.94 7.16 -5.92
N TYR A 51 -19.11 6.66 -6.33
CA TYR A 51 -19.43 6.25 -7.71
C TYR A 51 -19.97 7.39 -8.59
N GLU A 52 -20.12 8.60 -8.07
CA GLU A 52 -20.71 9.72 -8.81
C GLU A 52 -19.81 10.24 -9.94
N LYS A 53 -20.44 10.73 -11.02
CA LYS A 53 -19.69 11.25 -12.17
C LYS A 53 -18.92 12.51 -11.76
N GLY A 54 -17.59 12.43 -11.77
CA GLY A 54 -16.70 13.53 -11.37
C GLY A 54 -16.04 13.34 -10.00
N SER A 55 -16.27 12.23 -9.32
CA SER A 55 -15.71 11.89 -8.00
C SER A 55 -14.20 11.56 -7.98
N GLY A 56 -13.46 11.91 -9.04
CA GLY A 56 -12.04 11.63 -9.18
C GLY A 56 -11.73 10.28 -9.84
N LYS A 57 -10.47 10.09 -10.25
CA LYS A 57 -10.01 8.87 -10.92
C LYS A 57 -9.82 7.74 -9.90
N ILE A 58 -10.21 6.54 -10.29
CA ILE A 58 -9.94 5.31 -9.53
C ILE A 58 -8.60 4.73 -10.00
N LYS A 59 -7.71 4.46 -9.05
CA LYS A 59 -6.38 3.89 -9.27
C LYS A 59 -6.25 2.62 -8.45
N LEU A 60 -5.76 1.56 -9.08
CA LEU A 60 -5.48 0.29 -8.40
C LEU A 60 -3.97 0.04 -8.46
N ALA A 61 -3.31 0.04 -7.31
CA ALA A 61 -1.92 -0.37 -7.19
C ALA A 61 -1.88 -1.81 -6.68
N ILE A 62 -1.07 -2.65 -7.32
CA ILE A 62 -0.89 -4.05 -6.96
C ILE A 62 0.60 -4.32 -6.89
N ASP A 63 1.03 -5.01 -5.85
CA ASP A 63 2.39 -5.48 -5.67
C ASP A 63 2.35 -6.96 -5.27
N SER A 64 3.32 -7.74 -5.75
CA SER A 64 3.34 -9.18 -5.51
C SER A 64 4.67 -9.66 -4.95
N SER A 65 4.57 -10.65 -4.06
CA SER A 65 5.70 -11.39 -3.51
C SER A 65 5.56 -12.87 -3.84
N TYR A 66 6.57 -13.68 -3.53
CA TYR A 66 6.47 -15.14 -3.64
C TYR A 66 5.35 -15.75 -2.79
N ILE A 67 4.83 -15.02 -1.80
CA ILE A 67 3.83 -15.51 -0.84
C ILE A 67 2.42 -15.06 -1.23
N ALA A 68 2.28 -13.79 -1.59
CA ALA A 68 0.98 -13.16 -1.81
C ALA A 68 1.10 -11.92 -2.70
N ALA A 69 -0.01 -11.56 -3.32
CA ALA A 69 -0.23 -10.25 -3.92
C ALA A 69 -1.07 -9.38 -2.97
N VAL A 70 -0.71 -8.11 -2.88
CA VAL A 70 -1.42 -7.09 -2.11
C VAL A 70 -1.86 -5.99 -3.08
N ALA A 71 -3.02 -5.42 -2.83
CA ALA A 71 -3.59 -4.38 -3.65
C ALA A 71 -4.15 -3.24 -2.80
N VAL A 72 -4.03 -2.03 -3.32
CA VAL A 72 -4.61 -0.82 -2.75
C VAL A 72 -5.45 -0.14 -3.82
N LEU A 73 -6.76 -0.08 -3.57
CA LEU A 73 -7.67 0.72 -4.36
C LEU A 73 -7.68 2.13 -3.80
N MET A 74 -7.40 3.10 -4.66
CA MET A 74 -7.34 4.52 -4.33
C MET A 74 -8.30 5.30 -5.21
N GLN A 75 -8.85 6.38 -4.65
CA GLN A 75 -9.65 7.35 -5.37
C GLN A 75 -9.08 8.74 -5.14
N GLU A 76 -9.01 9.52 -6.22
CA GLU A 76 -8.57 10.91 -6.16
C GLU A 76 -9.63 11.76 -5.42
N ASP A 77 -9.21 12.57 -4.45
CA ASP A 77 -10.10 13.53 -3.78
C ASP A 77 -10.28 14.83 -4.60
N GLU A 78 -11.12 15.73 -4.11
CA GLU A 78 -11.41 17.03 -4.77
C GLU A 78 -10.16 17.89 -4.98
N ASN A 79 -9.09 17.62 -4.23
CA ASN A 79 -7.81 18.33 -4.32
C ASN A 79 -6.80 17.59 -5.22
N GLY A 80 -7.19 16.52 -5.91
CA GLY A 80 -6.30 15.74 -6.75
C GLY A 80 -5.41 14.75 -5.99
N LYS A 81 -5.61 14.55 -4.67
CA LYS A 81 -4.78 13.65 -3.85
C LYS A 81 -5.37 12.23 -3.84
N ASP A 82 -4.53 11.24 -4.10
CA ASP A 82 -4.93 9.83 -4.03
C ASP A 82 -5.17 9.41 -2.57
N ARG A 83 -6.41 8.98 -2.27
CA ARG A 83 -6.83 8.48 -0.97
C ARG A 83 -7.10 6.98 -1.04
N PRO A 84 -6.56 6.16 -0.13
CA PRO A 84 -6.89 4.76 -0.08
C PRO A 84 -8.36 4.57 0.31
N VAL A 85 -9.02 3.63 -0.36
CA VAL A 85 -10.43 3.28 -0.16
C VAL A 85 -10.56 1.84 0.31
N LEU A 86 -9.74 0.95 -0.23
CA LEU A 86 -9.76 -0.46 0.11
C LEU A 86 -8.37 -1.07 0.00
N TYR A 87 -8.00 -1.87 0.99
CA TYR A 87 -6.84 -2.76 0.94
C TYR A 87 -7.34 -4.17 0.68
N GLU A 88 -6.69 -4.86 -0.25
CA GLU A 88 -6.97 -6.25 -0.55
C GLU A 88 -5.70 -7.08 -0.62
N SER A 89 -5.84 -8.37 -0.36
CA SER A 89 -4.72 -9.30 -0.47
C SER A 89 -5.19 -10.67 -0.94
N VAL A 90 -4.29 -11.36 -1.61
CA VAL A 90 -4.52 -12.67 -2.20
C VAL A 90 -3.26 -13.51 -2.01
N THR A 91 -3.38 -14.61 -1.27
CA THR A 91 -2.28 -15.57 -1.09
C THR A 91 -2.16 -16.51 -2.27
N PHE A 92 -0.91 -16.83 -2.63
CA PHE A 92 -0.60 -17.80 -3.67
C PHE A 92 -0.63 -19.22 -3.09
N SER A 93 -1.11 -20.17 -3.90
CA SER A 93 -1.04 -21.59 -3.60
C SER A 93 0.39 -22.14 -3.76
N ARG A 94 0.66 -23.33 -3.21
CA ARG A 94 1.95 -24.06 -3.36
C ARG A 94 2.42 -24.35 -4.79
N LEU A 95 1.53 -24.16 -5.76
CA LEU A 95 1.87 -24.28 -7.18
C LEU A 95 2.25 -22.91 -7.76
N GLU A 96 1.56 -21.86 -7.31
CA GLU A 96 1.74 -20.49 -7.76
C GLU A 96 3.00 -19.86 -7.15
N ASP A 97 3.33 -20.14 -5.89
CA ASP A 97 4.54 -19.64 -5.22
C ASP A 97 5.86 -20.05 -5.91
N LYS A 98 5.82 -21.08 -6.78
CA LYS A 98 6.94 -21.53 -7.62
C LYS A 98 7.05 -20.78 -8.95
N TYR A 99 6.13 -19.87 -9.25
CA TYR A 99 6.19 -19.10 -10.48
C TYR A 99 7.31 -18.06 -10.44
N SER A 100 7.78 -17.65 -11.62
CA SER A 100 8.69 -16.52 -11.74
C SER A 100 8.00 -15.22 -11.31
N GLN A 101 8.77 -14.24 -10.82
CA GLN A 101 8.24 -12.96 -10.36
C GLN A 101 7.28 -12.29 -11.37
N PRO A 102 7.58 -12.20 -12.69
CA PRO A 102 6.65 -11.59 -13.64
C PRO A 102 5.31 -12.33 -13.76
N LYS A 103 5.32 -13.66 -13.55
CA LYS A 103 4.11 -14.48 -13.58
C LYS A 103 3.31 -14.35 -12.28
N LEU A 104 3.98 -14.14 -11.15
CA LEU A 104 3.35 -13.79 -9.88
C LEU A 104 2.67 -12.42 -9.95
N GLU A 105 3.32 -11.42 -10.55
CA GLU A 105 2.73 -10.10 -10.77
C GLU A 105 1.42 -10.22 -11.57
N LEU A 106 1.46 -10.90 -12.71
CA LEU A 106 0.28 -11.07 -13.56
C LEU A 106 -0.83 -11.88 -12.86
N CYS A 107 -0.45 -12.92 -12.10
CA CYS A 107 -1.39 -13.72 -11.32
C CYS A 107 -2.05 -12.88 -10.22
N GLY A 108 -1.27 -12.07 -9.52
CA GLY A 108 -1.73 -11.12 -8.51
C GLY A 108 -2.74 -10.14 -9.10
N VAL A 109 -2.39 -9.50 -10.21
CA VAL A 109 -3.26 -8.57 -10.94
C VAL A 109 -4.58 -9.24 -11.32
N ALA A 110 -4.53 -10.42 -11.95
CA ALA A 110 -5.74 -11.12 -12.40
C ALA A 110 -6.65 -11.51 -11.23
N ARG A 111 -6.09 -12.01 -10.12
CA ARG A 111 -6.88 -12.46 -8.96
C ARG A 111 -7.48 -11.28 -8.20
N VAL A 112 -6.72 -10.22 -7.99
CA VAL A 112 -7.20 -8.99 -7.35
C VAL A 112 -8.31 -8.36 -8.19
N LEU A 113 -8.13 -8.22 -9.51
CA LEU A 113 -9.15 -7.66 -10.39
C LEU A 113 -10.44 -8.49 -10.35
N LYS A 114 -10.32 -9.82 -10.37
CA LYS A 114 -11.48 -10.72 -10.23
C LYS A 114 -12.20 -10.55 -8.89
N LYS A 115 -11.46 -10.34 -7.80
CA LYS A 115 -12.04 -10.11 -6.46
C LYS A 115 -12.72 -8.75 -6.37
N LEU A 116 -12.11 -7.73 -6.95
CA LEU A 116 -12.60 -6.35 -6.98
C LEU A 116 -13.62 -6.08 -8.09
N GLN A 117 -13.97 -7.07 -8.92
CA GLN A 117 -14.85 -6.90 -10.08
C GLN A 117 -16.17 -6.20 -9.71
N THR A 118 -16.77 -6.53 -8.57
CA THR A 118 -18.06 -5.96 -8.12
C THR A 118 -17.94 -4.48 -7.74
N ILE A 119 -16.76 -4.06 -7.29
CA ILE A 119 -16.47 -2.66 -6.93
C ILE A 119 -16.05 -1.86 -8.17
N LEU A 120 -15.38 -2.51 -9.13
CA LEU A 120 -14.85 -1.85 -10.32
C LEU A 120 -15.84 -1.80 -11.49
N TRP A 121 -16.79 -2.74 -11.59
CA TRP A 121 -17.76 -2.77 -12.68
C TRP A 121 -18.67 -1.53 -12.64
N GLY A 122 -18.69 -0.79 -13.77
CA GLY A 122 -19.45 0.45 -13.94
C GLY A 122 -18.59 1.72 -14.00
N ASN A 123 -17.29 1.65 -13.72
CA ASN A 123 -16.38 2.80 -13.71
C ASN A 123 -15.21 2.66 -14.71
N THR A 124 -14.70 3.77 -15.22
CA THR A 124 -13.51 3.79 -16.10
C THR A 124 -12.23 3.65 -15.27
N LEU A 125 -11.52 2.52 -15.45
CA LEU A 125 -10.22 2.26 -14.85
C LEU A 125 -9.10 2.92 -15.67
N SER A 126 -8.18 3.63 -15.01
CA SER A 126 -6.93 4.09 -15.62
C SER A 126 -5.78 3.22 -15.10
N SER A 127 -5.18 2.41 -15.97
CA SER A 127 -3.88 1.77 -15.71
C SER A 127 -2.79 2.83 -15.82
N LYS A 128 -1.80 2.79 -14.92
CA LYS A 128 -0.49 3.43 -15.14
C LYS A 128 0.54 2.35 -15.42
#